data_AF-E6VCT2-F1
#
_entry.id   AF-E6VCT2-F1
#
_cell.length_a   1.000
_cell.length_b   1.000
_cell.length_c   1.000
_cell.angle_alpha   90.00
_cell.angle_beta   90.00
_cell.angle_gamma   90.00
#
_symmetry.space_group_name_H-M   'P 1'
#
loop_
_entity.id
_entity.type
_entity.pdbx_description
1 polymer ?
#
loop_
_entity_poly.entity_id
_entity_poly.type
_entity_poly.pdbx_seq_one_letter_code
_entity_poly.pdbx_strand_id
1 'polypeptide(L)'
;MGTCCLRSCVRSLAPSVERWYALVKAANWTSTGDVQKAAPRAKVLNSERVRFEIAGGDFRLVAAFDFRRQIAFVKFVGTHAEYDRIDALTVSHF
;
A
#
# COMPACT_ATOMS: atom_id res chain seq x y z
N MET A 1 -26.60 -16.11 14.06
CA MET A 1 -25.23 -16.64 14.02
C MET A 1 -24.77 -16.65 12.57
N GLY A 2 -24.02 -15.63 12.14
CA GLY A 2 -23.61 -15.48 10.75
C GLY A 2 -22.29 -16.22 10.49
N THR A 3 -22.38 -17.34 9.78
CA THR A 3 -21.22 -18.02 9.19
C THR A 3 -20.66 -17.15 8.06
N CYS A 4 -19.52 -16.52 8.31
CA CYS A 4 -18.76 -15.80 7.30
C CYS A 4 -18.27 -16.78 6.22
N CYS A 5 -18.82 -16.65 5.01
CA CYS A 5 -18.50 -17.48 3.85
C CYS A 5 -17.10 -17.12 3.31
N LEU A 6 -16.16 -18.05 3.44
CA LEU A 6 -14.74 -17.94 3.08
C LEU A 6 -14.44 -17.87 1.55
N ARG A 7 -15.38 -17.40 0.71
CA ARG A 7 -15.27 -17.48 -0.77
C ARG A 7 -15.19 -16.14 -1.52
N SER A 8 -15.23 -15.00 -0.83
CA SER A 8 -15.20 -13.67 -1.47
C SER A 8 -13.83 -12.97 -1.51
N CYS A 9 -12.79 -13.56 -0.93
CA CYS A 9 -11.55 -12.82 -0.64
C CYS A 9 -10.62 -12.57 -1.85
N VAL A 10 -10.78 -13.27 -2.98
CA VAL A 10 -9.78 -13.22 -4.08
C VAL A 10 -10.14 -12.31 -5.27
N ARG A 11 -11.30 -11.63 -5.27
CA ARG A 11 -11.76 -10.80 -6.41
C ARG A 11 -11.66 -9.27 -6.21
N SER A 12 -11.32 -8.82 -5.01
CA SER A 12 -11.41 -7.40 -4.59
C SER A 12 -10.08 -6.62 -4.65
N LEU A 13 -8.98 -7.26 -5.08
CA LEU A 13 -7.65 -6.64 -5.08
C LEU A 13 -7.41 -5.70 -6.27
N ALA A 14 -7.81 -6.11 -7.48
CA ALA A 14 -7.62 -5.31 -8.70
C ALA A 14 -8.19 -3.88 -8.60
N PRO A 15 -9.47 -3.66 -8.23
CA PRO A 15 -10.01 -2.30 -8.12
C PRO A 15 -9.37 -1.49 -6.99
N SER A 16 -8.84 -2.17 -5.96
CA SER A 16 -8.19 -1.51 -4.83
C SER A 16 -6.80 -1.00 -5.19
N VAL A 17 -6.04 -1.76 -5.98
CA VAL A 17 -4.74 -1.34 -6.51
C VAL A 17 -4.92 -0.22 -7.53
N GLU A 18 -5.91 -0.33 -8.42
CA GLU A 18 -6.24 0.74 -9.37
C GLU A 18 -6.63 2.06 -8.67
N ARG A 19 -7.45 1.98 -7.61
CA ARG A 19 -7.82 3.15 -6.81
C ARG A 19 -6.60 3.77 -6.14
N TRP A 20 -5.71 2.95 -5.58
CA TRP A 20 -4.45 3.43 -5.01
C TRP A 20 -3.59 4.10 -6.08
N TYR A 21 -3.46 3.50 -7.25
CA TYR A 21 -2.71 4.06 -8.37
C TYR A 21 -3.28 5.39 -8.84
N ALA A 22 -4.61 5.49 -9.00
CA ALA A 22 -5.28 6.74 -9.35
C ALA A 22 -5.07 7.83 -8.29
N LEU A 23 -5.14 7.47 -7.00
CA LEU A 23 -4.91 8.40 -5.89
C LEU A 23 -3.46 8.90 -5.88
N VAL A 24 -2.48 8.00 -6.01
CA VAL A 24 -1.05 8.35 -6.07
C VAL A 24 -0.74 9.18 -7.32
N LYS A 25 -1.34 8.85 -8.47
CA LYS A 25 -1.14 9.60 -9.71
C LYS A 25 -1.76 11.00 -9.66
N ALA A 26 -2.90 11.15 -8.99
CA ALA A 26 -3.57 12.44 -8.83
C ALA A 26 -2.96 13.30 -7.71
N ALA A 27 -2.36 12.67 -6.70
CA ALA A 27 -1.68 13.36 -5.63
C ALA A 27 -0.33 13.92 -6.09
N ASN A 28 -0.05 15.17 -5.77
CA ASN A 28 1.24 15.80 -6.03
C ASN A 28 2.12 15.67 -4.78
N TRP A 29 2.91 14.59 -4.71
CA TRP A 29 3.73 14.28 -3.55
C TRP A 29 5.17 14.76 -3.75
N THR A 30 5.57 15.76 -2.98
CA THR A 30 6.97 16.23 -2.88
C THR A 30 7.64 15.74 -1.61
N SER A 31 6.86 15.25 -0.64
CA SER A 31 7.32 14.65 0.60
C SER A 31 6.42 13.50 1.06
N THR A 32 6.92 12.65 1.96
CA THR A 32 6.10 11.59 2.60
C THR A 32 4.91 12.16 3.38
N GLY A 33 5.03 13.40 3.87
CA GLY A 33 3.93 14.10 4.53
C GLY A 33 2.75 14.38 3.59
N ASP A 34 3.02 14.71 2.32
CA ASP A 34 1.96 14.94 1.33
C ASP A 34 1.27 13.64 0.93
N VAL A 35 2.04 12.56 0.84
CA VAL A 35 1.49 11.20 0.66
C VAL A 35 0.58 10.83 1.83
N GLN A 36 0.98 11.13 3.06
CA GLN A 36 0.18 10.87 4.25
C GLN A 36 -1.08 11.75 4.32
N LYS A 37 -1.02 13.00 3.83
CA LYS A 37 -2.22 13.86 3.70
C LYS A 37 -3.21 13.31 2.66
N ALA A 38 -2.71 12.84 1.51
CA ALA A 38 -3.53 12.25 0.46
C ALA A 38 -4.13 10.90 0.87
N ALA A 39 -3.38 10.12 1.66
CA ALA A 39 -3.79 8.83 2.18
C ALA A 39 -3.61 8.80 3.72
N PRO A 40 -4.59 9.27 4.51
CA PRO A 40 -4.45 9.37 5.97
C PRO A 40 -4.32 8.02 6.68
N ARG A 41 -4.75 6.92 6.02
CA ARG A 41 -4.53 5.55 6.50
C ARG A 41 -3.13 5.02 6.19
N ALA A 42 -2.38 5.72 5.35
CA ALA A 42 -1.03 5.33 5.01
C ALA A 42 -0.08 5.63 6.18
N LYS A 43 0.83 4.69 6.44
CA LYS A 43 1.84 4.81 7.47
C LYS A 43 3.21 4.93 6.83
N VAL A 44 3.86 6.06 7.07
CA VAL A 44 5.25 6.28 6.65
C VAL A 44 6.15 5.33 7.44
N LEU A 45 6.92 4.50 6.74
CA LEU A 45 7.85 3.56 7.34
C LEU A 45 9.24 4.19 7.48
N ASN A 46 9.68 4.91 6.45
CA ASN A 46 10.92 5.67 6.45
C ASN A 46 10.79 6.93 5.56
N SER A 47 11.87 7.66 5.34
CA SER A 47 11.87 8.91 4.57
C SER A 47 11.39 8.79 3.12
N GLU A 48 11.34 7.58 2.55
CA GLU A 48 10.98 7.33 1.15
C GLU A 48 9.90 6.24 1.00
N ARG A 49 9.66 5.42 2.02
CA ARG A 49 8.77 4.25 1.98
C ARG A 49 7.52 4.50 2.80
N VAL A 50 6.39 4.19 2.19
CA VAL A 50 5.06 4.34 2.80
C VAL A 50 4.28 3.05 2.63
N ARG A 51 3.65 2.61 3.72
CA ARG A 51 2.74 1.48 3.78
C ARG A 51 1.31 1.95 3.63
N PHE A 52 0.58 1.39 2.68
CA PHE A 52 -0.83 1.63 2.42
C PHE A 52 -1.64 0.40 2.79
N GLU A 53 -2.85 0.64 3.28
CA GLU A 53 -3.86 -0.39 3.50
C GLU A 53 -4.79 -0.38 2.29
N ILE A 54 -4.89 -1.51 1.58
CA ILE A 54 -5.72 -1.67 0.39
C ILE A 54 -6.76 -2.77 0.62
N ALA A 55 -7.75 -2.84 -0.27
CA ALA A 55 -8.83 -3.83 -0.21
C ALA A 55 -9.60 -3.87 1.12
N GLY A 56 -9.81 -2.70 1.74
CA GLY A 56 -10.58 -2.60 2.98
C GLY A 56 -9.78 -2.83 4.26
N GLY A 57 -8.47 -3.08 4.17
CA GLY A 57 -7.58 -3.31 5.33
C GLY A 57 -7.01 -4.73 5.39
N ASP A 58 -7.50 -5.64 4.55
CA ASP A 58 -7.03 -7.03 4.46
C ASP A 58 -5.61 -7.15 3.88
N PHE A 59 -5.20 -6.18 3.07
CA PHE A 59 -3.93 -6.19 2.35
C PHE A 59 -3.09 -4.95 2.65
N ARG A 60 -1.77 -5.15 2.64
CA ARG A 60 -0.76 -4.13 2.82
C ARG A 60 0.06 -3.97 1.54
N LEU A 61 0.16 -2.74 1.07
CA LEU A 61 1.00 -2.34 -0.04
C LEU A 61 2.14 -1.48 0.49
N VAL A 62 3.38 -1.85 0.22
CA VAL A 62 4.55 -1.02 0.51
C VAL A 62 5.06 -0.44 -0.79
N ALA A 63 5.10 0.89 -0.87
CA ALA A 63 5.68 1.60 -1.99
C ALA A 63 6.82 2.51 -1.52
N ALA A 64 7.89 2.55 -2.30
CA ALA A 64 8.98 3.50 -2.17
C ALA A 64 8.77 4.63 -3.18
N PHE A 65 8.74 5.87 -2.72
CA PHE A 65 8.58 7.07 -3.52
C PHE A 65 9.92 7.76 -3.71
N ASP A 66 10.30 7.96 -4.96
CA ASP A 66 11.39 8.86 -5.33
C ASP A 66 10.77 10.22 -5.66
N PHE A 67 10.80 11.13 -4.68
CA PHE A 67 10.24 12.48 -4.83
C PHE A 67 10.98 13.32 -5.87
N ARG A 68 12.26 13.02 -6.14
CA ARG A 68 13.06 13.77 -7.12
C ARG A 68 12.65 13.40 -8.54
N ARG A 69 12.43 12.12 -8.79
CA ARG A 69 12.03 11.58 -10.09
C ARG A 69 10.51 11.54 -10.28
N GLN A 70 9.73 11.76 -9.22
CA GLN A 70 8.28 11.58 -9.20
C GLN A 70 7.90 10.16 -9.63
N ILE A 71 8.61 9.15 -9.10
CA ILE A 71 8.34 7.72 -9.37
C ILE A 71 7.95 7.00 -8.08
N ALA A 72 6.91 6.18 -8.13
CA ALA A 72 6.53 5.27 -7.05
C ALA A 72 6.84 3.83 -7.43
N PHE A 73 7.66 3.14 -6.63
CA PHE A 73 8.01 1.75 -6.78
C PHE A 73 7.24 0.89 -5.79
N VAL A 74 6.37 0.03 -6.27
CA VAL A 74 5.71 -0.97 -5.43
C VAL A 74 6.74 -2.04 -5.07
N LYS A 75 7.08 -2.15 -3.79
CA LYS A 75 8.06 -3.13 -3.27
C LYS A 75 7.40 -4.39 -2.73
N PHE A 76 6.14 -4.28 -2.31
CA PHE A 76 5.39 -5.40 -1.74
C PHE A 76 3.89 -5.17 -1.82
N VAL A 77 3.13 -6.22 -2.12
CA VAL A 77 1.68 -6.30 -1.96
C VAL A 77 1.36 -7.69 -1.40
N GLY A 78 0.69 -7.74 -0.26
CA GLY A 78 0.31 -9.01 0.36
C GLY A 78 -0.64 -8.83 1.53
N THR A 79 -1.13 -9.95 2.08
CA THR A 79 -1.99 -9.97 3.26
C THR A 79 -1.24 -9.56 4.52
N HIS A 80 -1.98 -9.32 5.61
CA HIS A 80 -1.36 -9.06 6.92
C HIS A 80 -0.41 -10.19 7.35
N ALA A 81 -0.78 -11.45 7.09
CA ALA A 81 0.03 -12.62 7.47
C ALA A 81 1.32 -12.73 6.63
N GLU A 82 1.26 -12.37 5.34
CA GLU A 82 2.45 -12.30 4.51
C GLU A 82 3.34 -11.13 4.92
N TYR A 83 2.74 -9.97 5.22
CA TYR A 83 3.44 -8.80 5.74
C TYR A 83 4.11 -9.07 7.10
N ASP A 84 3.49 -9.83 7.99
CA ASP A 84 4.06 -10.15 9.31
C ASP A 84 5.30 -11.05 9.20
N ARG A 85 5.35 -11.89 8.16
CA ARG A 85 6.50 -12.76 7.87
C ARG A 85 7.67 -12.04 7.21
N ILE A 86 7.45 -10.86 6.64
CA ILE A 86 8.48 -10.05 6.01
C ILE A 86 8.80 -8.83 6.85
N ASP A 87 10.08 -8.52 6.99
CA ASP A 87 10.45 -7.25 7.59
C ASP A 87 10.26 -6.13 6.54
N ALA A 88 9.19 -5.35 6.70
CA ALA A 88 8.79 -4.32 5.73
C ALA A 88 9.80 -3.18 5.57
N LEU A 89 10.76 -3.04 6.49
CA LEU A 89 11.85 -2.08 6.38
C LEU A 89 12.96 -2.60 5.45
N THR A 90 13.17 -3.91 5.43
CA THR A 90 14.20 -4.56 4.61
C THR A 90 13.68 -5.22 3.34
N VAL A 91 12.36 -5.43 3.20
CA VAL A 91 11.80 -6.12 2.04
C VAL A 91 12.15 -5.39 0.76
N SER A 92 12.82 -6.12 -0.12
CA SER A 92 13.23 -5.72 -1.45
C SER A 92 13.04 -6.93 -2.34
N HIS A 93 11.78 -7.32 -2.58
CA HIS A 93 11.48 -8.29 -3.63
C HIS A 93 11.70 -7.55 -4.96
N PHE A 94 12.92 -7.70 -5.49
CA PHE A 94 13.28 -7.34 -6.85
C PHE A 94 12.93 -8.48 -7.79
#